data_AF-A0A6A2FK43-F1
#
_entry.id   AF-A0A6A2FK43-F1
#
_cell.length_a   1.000
_cell.length_b   1.000
_cell.length_c   1.000
_cell.angle_alpha   90.00
_cell.angle_beta   90.00
_cell.angle_gamma   90.00
#
_symmetry.space_group_name_H-M   'P 1'
#
loop_
_entity.id
_entity.type
_entity.pdbx_description
1 polymer ?
#
loop_
_entity_poly.entity_id
_entity_poly.type
_entity_poly.pdbx_seq_one_letter_code
_entity_poly.pdbx_strand_id
1 'polypeptide(L)'
;MQFQTKNQVITKLRQLAESHLLVRGFGYGDRWELESAMTKVDGTTIGLTHPSKQPFMWVTPIIARVTEGSLFYDFEIIVGDLVKRDESNELEVESDTLLICLDILSKLNDESYEWALSKQSNLQPFTEKWDSEFTGHIMNVSLEFMFDYDYCQVPFTRPDEDITAFLAATGIDDETQIFAITYLVTQLKENGLWNKMHALYPFVGGTANRHSINLKNPAQYKITWSPTGVTHNANGITGDGIAGYGDTGYIIAAANKDNFHMSAYIRNDVSAGAKCAIGGTSDSNVIQLLPFQTGNLFQSSINQNTASTASNVSSKGNYIGSRLAPNRSIAYKNVTKLFENTTVSTSTPSVSLFLLCRHLSTSQTYLSDFNIALTSIGEALNDVESINFLAITQQYETYLNRQL
;
A
#
# COMPACT_ATOMS: atom_id res chain seq x y z
N MET A 1 -8.03 -25.97 16.68
CA MET A 1 -7.53 -24.93 17.59
C MET A 1 -6.95 -23.83 16.72
N GLN A 2 -7.39 -22.59 16.89
CA GLN A 2 -6.90 -21.43 16.14
C GLN A 2 -6.16 -20.51 17.12
N PHE A 3 -5.13 -19.82 16.65
CA PHE A 3 -4.49 -18.77 17.44
C PHE A 3 -5.52 -17.74 17.91
N GLN A 4 -5.49 -17.40 19.19
CA GLN A 4 -6.27 -16.31 19.76
C GLN A 4 -5.33 -15.31 20.42
N THR A 5 -5.64 -14.03 20.24
CA THR A 5 -4.91 -12.95 20.92
C THR A 5 -5.16 -13.00 22.42
N LYS A 6 -4.19 -12.52 23.22
CA LYS A 6 -4.34 -12.37 24.68
C LYS A 6 -5.64 -11.64 25.06
N ASN A 7 -6.04 -10.61 24.31
CA ASN A 7 -7.29 -9.87 24.56
C ASN A 7 -8.54 -10.75 24.42
N GLN A 8 -8.59 -11.61 23.39
CA GLN A 8 -9.70 -12.55 23.19
C GLN A 8 -9.75 -13.57 24.34
N VAL A 9 -8.60 -14.08 24.77
CA VAL A 9 -8.51 -15.02 25.89
C VAL A 9 -9.03 -14.39 27.19
N ILE A 10 -8.55 -13.18 27.55
CA ILE A 10 -9.02 -12.49 28.77
C ILE A 10 -10.52 -12.15 28.68
N THR A 11 -11.03 -11.81 27.49
CA THR A 11 -12.47 -11.57 27.29
C THR A 11 -13.28 -12.83 27.57
N LYS A 12 -12.83 -14.00 27.11
CA LYS A 12 -13.48 -15.28 27.37
C LYS A 12 -13.42 -15.68 28.85
N LEU A 13 -12.30 -15.41 29.54
CA LEU A 13 -12.18 -15.64 30.99
C LEU A 13 -13.11 -14.73 31.80
N ARG A 14 -13.27 -13.47 31.39
CA ARG A 14 -14.25 -12.55 31.98
C ARG A 14 -15.67 -13.06 31.79
N GLN A 15 -16.04 -13.46 30.57
CA GLN A 15 -17.37 -13.99 30.27
C GLN A 15 -17.67 -15.26 31.06
N LEU A 16 -16.66 -16.13 31.25
CA LEU A 16 -16.78 -17.29 32.11
C LEU A 16 -17.16 -16.88 33.54
N ALA A 17 -16.41 -15.96 34.15
CA ALA A 17 -16.69 -15.46 35.49
C ALA A 17 -18.09 -14.82 35.59
N GLU A 18 -18.48 -13.99 34.63
CA GLU A 18 -19.79 -13.31 34.60
C GLU A 18 -20.97 -14.27 34.38
N SER A 19 -20.73 -15.41 33.72
CA SER A 19 -21.75 -16.44 33.52
C SER A 19 -21.85 -17.45 34.67
N HIS A 20 -20.85 -17.49 35.56
CA HIS A 20 -20.81 -18.42 36.67
C HIS A 20 -21.72 -17.94 37.80
N LEU A 21 -22.65 -18.79 38.26
CA LEU A 21 -23.70 -18.40 39.21
C LEU A 21 -23.17 -17.87 40.55
N LEU A 22 -21.99 -18.33 40.97
CA LEU A 22 -21.37 -17.95 42.23
C LEU A 22 -20.35 -16.81 42.10
N VAL A 23 -19.74 -16.58 40.94
CA VAL A 23 -18.68 -15.56 40.81
C VAL A 23 -19.34 -14.21 40.53
N ARG A 24 -18.99 -13.20 41.31
CA ARG A 24 -19.60 -11.85 41.22
C ARG A 24 -18.60 -10.74 40.92
N GLY A 25 -17.30 -11.03 41.08
CA GLY A 25 -16.21 -10.14 40.78
C GLY A 25 -15.26 -10.75 39.76
N PHE A 26 -14.81 -9.97 38.78
CA PHE A 26 -13.74 -10.34 37.88
C PHE A 26 -12.67 -9.26 37.84
N GLY A 27 -11.41 -9.65 37.91
CA GLY A 27 -10.27 -8.76 37.69
C GLY A 27 -9.15 -9.44 36.90
N TYR A 28 -8.31 -8.61 36.30
CA TYR A 28 -7.15 -9.05 35.54
C TYR A 28 -6.03 -8.05 35.77
N GLY A 29 -4.83 -8.56 36.01
CA GLY A 29 -3.65 -7.75 36.29
C GLY A 29 -2.61 -8.54 37.03
N ASP A 30 -1.50 -7.90 37.35
CA ASP A 30 -0.44 -8.54 38.13
C ASP A 30 -0.91 -8.78 39.57
N ARG A 31 -0.23 -9.69 40.27
CA ARG A 31 -0.57 -10.03 41.67
C ARG A 31 -0.49 -8.83 42.62
N TRP A 32 0.35 -7.83 42.33
CA TRP A 32 0.42 -6.59 43.10
C TRP A 32 -0.75 -5.63 42.81
N GLU A 33 -1.36 -5.72 41.63
CA GLU A 33 -2.54 -4.92 41.26
C GLU A 33 -3.81 -5.44 41.94
N LEU A 34 -3.84 -6.72 42.35
CA LEU A 34 -4.92 -7.30 43.14
C LEU A 34 -5.10 -6.54 44.47
N GLU A 35 -4.02 -6.30 45.21
CA GLU A 35 -4.06 -5.54 46.48
C GLU A 35 -4.63 -4.12 46.29
N SER A 36 -4.28 -3.48 45.17
CA SER A 36 -4.84 -2.18 44.79
C SER A 36 -6.32 -2.28 44.35
N ALA A 37 -6.71 -3.35 43.64
CA ALA A 37 -8.08 -3.58 43.22
C ALA A 37 -9.02 -3.93 44.38
N MET A 38 -8.47 -4.46 45.48
CA MET A 38 -9.18 -4.72 46.73
C MET A 38 -9.48 -3.43 47.49
N THR A 39 -8.59 -2.43 47.45
CA THR A 39 -8.67 -1.19 48.23
C THR A 39 -9.26 0.02 47.49
N LYS A 40 -9.54 -0.08 46.18
CA LYS A 40 -10.15 1.02 45.41
C LYS A 40 -11.54 1.38 45.94
N VAL A 41 -11.62 2.54 46.58
CA VAL A 41 -12.85 3.29 46.87
C VAL A 41 -12.72 4.66 46.20
N ASP A 42 -12.96 4.73 44.88
CA ASP A 42 -13.32 6.00 44.24
C ASP A 42 -14.84 6.01 44.02
N GLY A 43 -15.46 7.20 44.13
CA GLY A 43 -16.91 7.40 44.33
C GLY A 43 -17.87 6.83 43.28
N THR A 44 -17.43 5.96 42.37
CA THR A 44 -18.26 5.23 41.40
C THR A 44 -17.83 3.78 41.16
N THR A 45 -16.62 3.34 41.55
CA THR A 45 -16.14 1.96 41.34
C THR A 45 -16.05 1.21 42.66
N ILE A 46 -16.87 0.17 42.81
CA ILE A 46 -16.84 -0.69 43.98
C ILE A 46 -15.66 -1.67 43.84
N GLY A 47 -14.65 -1.55 44.71
CA GLY A 47 -13.51 -2.47 44.78
C GLY A 47 -13.91 -3.92 45.07
N LEU A 48 -13.00 -4.86 44.84
CA LEU A 48 -13.29 -6.29 45.01
C LEU A 48 -13.70 -6.62 46.45
N THR A 49 -13.27 -5.85 47.46
CA THR A 49 -13.63 -6.07 48.87
C THR A 49 -15.11 -5.95 49.21
N HIS A 50 -15.93 -5.39 48.33
CA HIS A 50 -17.35 -5.21 48.61
C HIS A 50 -18.12 -6.53 48.50
N PRO A 51 -19.04 -6.85 49.44
CA PRO A 51 -19.78 -8.12 49.45
C PRO A 51 -20.55 -8.45 48.15
N SER A 52 -20.94 -7.43 47.37
CA SER A 52 -21.61 -7.64 46.07
C SER A 52 -20.69 -8.13 44.95
N LYS A 53 -19.36 -8.13 45.17
CA LYS A 53 -18.33 -8.60 44.24
C LYS A 53 -17.71 -9.92 44.69
N GLN A 54 -18.29 -10.56 45.70
CA GLN A 54 -17.81 -11.77 46.35
C GLN A 54 -18.77 -12.94 46.12
N PRO A 55 -18.28 -14.17 45.87
CA PRO A 55 -16.89 -14.54 45.55
C PRO A 55 -16.33 -13.85 44.30
N PHE A 56 -15.01 -13.60 44.26
CA PHE A 56 -14.31 -13.02 43.11
C PHE A 56 -13.41 -14.01 42.38
N MET A 57 -13.11 -13.71 41.12
CA MET A 57 -12.10 -14.37 40.30
C MET A 57 -11.09 -13.31 39.81
N TRP A 58 -9.81 -13.52 40.08
CA TRP A 58 -8.72 -12.68 39.59
C TRP A 58 -7.78 -13.48 38.70
N VAL A 59 -7.40 -12.93 37.55
CA VAL A 59 -6.52 -13.58 36.58
C VAL A 59 -5.20 -12.82 36.46
N THR A 60 -4.11 -13.48 36.82
CA THR A 60 -2.74 -12.96 36.71
C THR A 60 -2.00 -13.67 35.57
N PRO A 61 -1.43 -12.95 34.58
CA PRO A 61 -0.59 -13.56 33.56
C PRO A 61 0.75 -14.00 34.15
N ILE A 62 1.18 -15.24 33.86
CA ILE A 62 2.50 -15.75 34.28
C ILE A 62 3.50 -15.63 33.13
N ILE A 63 3.28 -16.38 32.04
CA ILE A 63 4.18 -16.42 30.89
C ILE A 63 3.41 -16.77 29.62
N ALA A 64 3.89 -16.25 28.48
CA ALA A 64 3.56 -16.77 27.16
C ALA A 64 4.79 -17.48 26.60
N ARG A 65 4.67 -18.76 26.21
CA ARG A 65 5.78 -19.54 25.66
C ARG A 65 5.39 -20.20 24.35
N VAL A 66 6.35 -20.31 23.42
CA VAL A 66 6.16 -20.99 22.14
C VAL A 66 7.10 -22.19 22.11
N THR A 67 6.54 -23.38 21.87
CA THR A 67 7.29 -24.64 21.81
C THR A 67 6.68 -25.53 20.73
N GLU A 68 7.50 -26.08 19.84
CA GLU A 68 7.11 -27.14 18.88
C GLU A 68 5.79 -26.89 18.09
N GLY A 69 5.53 -25.65 17.69
CA GLY A 69 4.32 -25.31 16.91
C GLY A 69 3.07 -25.07 17.75
N SER A 70 3.23 -24.92 19.07
CA SER A 70 2.18 -24.50 20.00
C SER A 70 2.57 -23.23 20.74
N LEU A 71 1.59 -22.38 20.98
CA LEU A 71 1.66 -21.24 21.88
C LEU A 71 0.92 -21.59 23.17
N PHE A 72 1.54 -21.35 24.31
CA PHE A 72 0.94 -21.51 25.63
C PHE A 72 0.77 -20.15 26.29
N TYR A 73 -0.41 -19.92 26.86
CA TYR A 73 -0.64 -18.85 27.82
C TYR A 73 -0.86 -19.45 29.21
N ASP A 74 0.05 -19.13 30.12
CA ASP A 74 -0.04 -19.52 31.51
C ASP A 74 -0.61 -18.37 32.36
N PHE A 75 -1.60 -18.72 33.17
CA PHE A 75 -2.26 -17.82 34.10
C PHE A 75 -2.28 -18.42 35.51
N GLU A 76 -2.18 -17.55 36.50
CA GLU A 76 -2.57 -17.82 37.89
C GLU A 76 -3.99 -17.25 38.06
N ILE A 77 -4.95 -18.10 38.42
CA ILE A 77 -6.32 -17.70 38.70
C ILE A 77 -6.55 -17.83 40.21
N ILE A 78 -7.00 -16.75 40.83
CA ILE A 78 -7.27 -16.66 42.26
C ILE A 78 -8.77 -16.55 42.44
N VAL A 79 -9.36 -17.45 43.23
CA VAL A 79 -10.75 -17.38 43.65
C VAL A 79 -10.78 -17.19 45.16
N GLY A 80 -11.50 -16.17 45.62
CA GLY A 80 -11.61 -15.86 47.04
C GLY A 80 -13.00 -15.37 47.42
N ASP A 81 -13.35 -15.56 48.70
CA ASP A 81 -14.57 -15.04 49.32
C ASP A 81 -14.27 -14.51 50.73
N LEU A 82 -15.14 -13.65 51.25
CA LEU A 82 -15.05 -13.06 52.58
C LEU A 82 -15.37 -14.08 53.67
N VAL A 83 -14.52 -14.14 54.68
CA VAL A 83 -14.74 -14.85 55.93
C VAL A 83 -15.33 -13.90 56.96
N LYS A 84 -16.19 -14.41 57.86
CA LYS A 84 -16.66 -13.65 59.01
C LYS A 84 -15.49 -13.33 59.93
N ARG A 85 -15.56 -12.21 60.65
CA ARG A 85 -14.54 -11.80 61.62
C ARG A 85 -14.29 -12.77 62.78
N ASP A 86 -15.22 -13.71 63.00
CA ASP A 86 -15.07 -14.76 64.01
C ASP A 86 -14.55 -16.09 63.42
N GLU A 87 -14.18 -16.09 62.13
CA GLU A 87 -13.66 -17.22 61.34
C GLU A 87 -14.55 -18.47 61.33
N SER A 88 -15.79 -18.34 61.84
CA SER A 88 -16.68 -19.49 62.04
C SER A 88 -17.09 -20.21 60.76
N ASN A 89 -16.98 -19.55 59.61
CA ASN A 89 -17.33 -20.07 58.29
C ASN A 89 -16.12 -20.31 57.36
N GLU A 90 -14.89 -20.25 57.87
CA GLU A 90 -13.69 -20.35 57.03
C GLU A 90 -13.64 -21.67 56.22
N LEU A 91 -13.93 -22.81 56.87
CA LEU A 91 -13.95 -24.11 56.21
C LEU A 91 -15.06 -24.21 55.14
N GLU A 92 -16.20 -23.56 55.37
CA GLU A 92 -17.29 -23.51 54.38
C GLU A 92 -16.86 -22.69 53.16
N VAL A 93 -16.23 -21.53 53.38
CA VAL A 93 -15.69 -20.67 52.31
C VAL A 93 -14.60 -21.39 51.51
N GLU A 94 -13.69 -22.09 52.20
CA GLU A 94 -12.66 -22.90 51.54
C GLU A 94 -13.31 -24.00 50.68
N SER A 95 -14.29 -24.72 51.21
CA SER A 95 -15.02 -25.76 50.47
C SER A 95 -15.75 -25.19 49.25
N ASP A 96 -16.44 -24.06 49.38
CA ASP A 96 -17.20 -23.44 48.29
C ASP A 96 -16.29 -22.88 47.19
N THR A 97 -15.21 -22.20 47.57
CA THR A 97 -14.23 -21.69 46.59
C THR A 97 -13.50 -22.80 45.86
N LEU A 98 -13.27 -23.96 46.49
CA LEU A 98 -12.73 -25.14 45.83
C LEU A 98 -13.69 -25.64 44.74
N LEU A 99 -14.99 -25.72 45.02
CA LEU A 99 -16.00 -26.13 44.04
C LEU A 99 -16.06 -25.15 42.86
N ILE A 100 -16.00 -23.84 43.13
CA ILE A 100 -15.92 -22.81 42.07
C ILE A 100 -14.70 -23.04 41.17
N CYS A 101 -13.53 -23.34 41.73
CA CYS A 101 -12.34 -23.66 40.95
C CYS A 101 -12.54 -24.89 40.04
N LEU A 102 -13.19 -25.94 40.56
CA LEU A 102 -13.49 -27.15 39.78
C LEU A 102 -14.47 -26.86 38.64
N ASP A 103 -15.48 -26.03 38.87
CA ASP A 103 -16.44 -25.60 37.84
C ASP A 103 -15.74 -24.79 36.74
N ILE A 104 -14.87 -23.85 37.13
CA ILE A 104 -14.06 -23.06 36.19
C ILE A 104 -13.16 -23.98 35.34
N LEU A 105 -12.40 -24.89 35.95
CA LEU A 105 -11.53 -25.83 35.23
C LEU A 105 -12.34 -26.71 34.27
N SER A 106 -13.50 -27.20 34.72
CA SER A 106 -14.39 -28.00 33.89
C SER A 106 -14.87 -27.22 32.67
N LYS A 107 -15.23 -25.94 32.86
CA LYS A 107 -15.70 -25.10 31.76
C LYS A 107 -14.57 -24.68 30.82
N LEU A 108 -13.36 -24.44 31.32
CA LEU A 108 -12.18 -24.15 30.50
C LEU A 108 -11.77 -25.31 29.60
N ASN A 109 -12.13 -26.55 29.95
CA ASN A 109 -11.87 -27.74 29.14
C ASN A 109 -12.90 -27.96 28.00
N ASP A 110 -13.88 -27.07 27.85
CA ASP A 110 -14.90 -27.13 26.80
C ASP A 110 -14.30 -26.73 25.43
N GLU A 111 -14.55 -27.53 24.40
CA GLU A 111 -14.00 -27.33 23.04
C GLU A 111 -14.43 -25.99 22.41
N SER A 112 -15.55 -25.40 22.85
CA SER A 112 -16.06 -24.10 22.35
C SER A 112 -15.11 -22.93 22.62
N TYR A 113 -14.16 -23.08 23.55
CA TYR A 113 -13.15 -22.05 23.78
C TYR A 113 -12.02 -22.06 22.74
N GLU A 114 -11.89 -23.13 21.96
CA GLU A 114 -10.92 -23.34 20.86
C GLU A 114 -9.44 -23.35 21.29
N TRP A 115 -9.18 -23.61 22.57
CA TRP A 115 -7.87 -23.92 23.15
C TRP A 115 -7.88 -25.34 23.75
N ALA A 116 -6.70 -25.90 24.03
CA ALA A 116 -6.56 -27.08 24.87
C ALA A 116 -6.12 -26.69 26.29
N LEU A 117 -6.76 -27.26 27.30
CA LEU A 117 -6.41 -27.06 28.71
C LEU A 117 -5.38 -28.09 29.17
N SER A 118 -4.29 -27.64 29.78
CA SER A 118 -3.40 -28.54 30.52
C SER A 118 -4.10 -29.05 31.79
N LYS A 119 -4.38 -30.35 31.85
CA LYS A 119 -5.15 -30.98 32.95
C LYS A 119 -4.35 -31.18 34.24
N GLN A 120 -3.22 -30.47 34.39
CA GLN A 120 -2.41 -30.49 35.59
C GLN A 120 -2.60 -29.17 36.35
N SER A 121 -3.52 -29.17 37.30
CA SER A 121 -3.81 -27.99 38.13
C SER A 121 -3.59 -28.31 39.60
N ASN A 122 -2.70 -27.57 40.23
CA ASN A 122 -2.60 -27.54 41.69
C ASN A 122 -3.57 -26.46 42.19
N LEU A 123 -4.52 -26.83 43.05
CA LEU A 123 -5.41 -25.90 43.73
C LEU A 123 -4.83 -25.64 45.12
N GLN A 124 -4.11 -24.53 45.29
CA GLN A 124 -3.44 -24.19 46.53
C GLN A 124 -4.38 -23.35 47.40
N PRO A 125 -4.78 -23.82 48.59
CA PRO A 125 -5.59 -23.02 49.50
C PRO A 125 -4.79 -21.85 50.07
N PHE A 126 -5.48 -20.78 50.42
CA PHE A 126 -4.95 -19.65 51.17
C PHE A 126 -5.99 -19.14 52.16
N THR A 127 -5.53 -18.61 53.28
CA THR A 127 -6.36 -17.98 54.31
C THR A 127 -5.77 -16.61 54.67
N GLU A 128 -6.64 -15.67 55.05
CA GLU A 128 -6.30 -14.32 55.56
C GLU A 128 -5.22 -13.57 54.76
N LYS A 129 -5.40 -13.48 53.44
CA LYS A 129 -4.39 -12.87 52.55
C LYS A 129 -4.81 -11.50 52.02
N TRP A 130 -3.79 -10.69 51.73
CA TRP A 130 -3.88 -9.36 51.11
C TRP A 130 -4.59 -8.30 51.96
N ASP A 131 -4.24 -8.25 53.25
CA ASP A 131 -4.71 -7.24 54.21
C ASP A 131 -6.23 -7.23 54.38
N SER A 132 -6.85 -8.41 54.34
CA SER A 132 -8.30 -8.60 54.41
C SER A 132 -8.66 -10.04 54.81
N GLU A 133 -9.88 -10.25 55.29
CA GLU A 133 -10.41 -11.55 55.74
C GLU A 133 -10.83 -12.46 54.57
N PHE A 134 -9.97 -12.65 53.56
CA PHE A 134 -10.25 -13.54 52.42
C PHE A 134 -9.64 -14.93 52.57
N THR A 135 -10.45 -15.92 52.26
CA THR A 135 -10.03 -17.33 52.14
C THR A 135 -10.44 -17.86 50.77
N GLY A 136 -9.62 -18.74 50.19
CA GLY A 136 -9.90 -19.29 48.88
C GLY A 136 -8.79 -20.16 48.31
N HIS A 137 -8.75 -20.23 46.98
CA HIS A 137 -7.84 -21.09 46.23
C HIS A 137 -7.12 -20.35 45.10
N ILE A 138 -5.85 -20.68 44.91
CA ILE A 138 -5.03 -20.27 43.76
C ILE A 138 -4.84 -21.47 42.85
N MET A 139 -5.05 -21.29 41.55
CA MET A 139 -4.86 -22.32 40.55
C MET A 139 -4.02 -21.85 39.37
N ASN A 140 -3.15 -22.73 38.88
CA ASN A 140 -2.38 -22.48 37.67
C ASN A 140 -3.07 -23.14 36.47
N VAL A 141 -3.24 -22.36 35.41
CA VAL A 141 -3.90 -22.76 34.18
C VAL A 141 -2.96 -22.49 33.01
N SER A 142 -2.75 -23.50 32.17
CA SER A 142 -1.98 -23.40 30.92
C SER A 142 -2.93 -23.70 29.76
N LEU A 143 -3.17 -22.69 28.92
CA LEU A 143 -4.00 -22.78 27.72
C LEU A 143 -3.11 -22.91 26.48
N GLU A 144 -3.33 -23.95 25.70
CA GLU A 144 -2.57 -24.28 24.50
C GLU A 144 -3.34 -23.90 23.22
N PHE A 145 -2.63 -23.27 22.29
CA PHE A 145 -3.10 -22.88 20.98
C PHE A 145 -2.13 -23.42 19.93
N MET A 146 -2.66 -23.84 18.78
CA MET A 146 -1.81 -24.11 17.62
C MET A 146 -1.16 -22.81 17.15
N PHE A 147 0.16 -22.85 16.95
CA PHE A 147 0.95 -21.75 16.42
C PHE A 147 1.78 -22.26 15.23
N ASP A 148 1.28 -21.99 14.03
CA ASP A 148 2.01 -22.29 12.80
C ASP A 148 3.04 -21.18 12.54
N TYR A 149 4.26 -21.58 12.15
CA TYR A 149 5.32 -20.66 11.72
C TYR A 149 5.09 -20.19 10.27
N ASP A 150 3.83 -20.08 9.84
CA ASP A 150 3.48 -19.69 8.48
C ASP A 150 3.74 -18.20 8.26
N TYR A 151 4.84 -17.91 7.56
CA TYR A 151 5.20 -16.56 7.13
C TYR A 151 4.08 -15.87 6.33
N CYS A 152 3.20 -16.64 5.67
CA CYS A 152 2.08 -16.10 4.88
C CYS A 152 0.99 -15.44 5.73
N GLN A 153 0.97 -15.67 7.04
CA GLN A 153 0.03 -15.06 7.99
C GLN A 153 0.59 -13.78 8.64
N VAL A 154 1.87 -13.47 8.40
CA VAL A 154 2.47 -12.20 8.82
C VAL A 154 1.98 -11.11 7.84
N PRO A 155 1.46 -9.96 8.31
CA PRO A 155 1.05 -8.87 7.43
C PRO A 155 2.30 -8.21 6.82
N PHE A 156 2.82 -8.83 5.77
CA PHE A 156 3.75 -8.20 4.85
C PHE A 156 2.94 -7.72 3.65
N THR A 157 3.02 -6.43 3.33
CA THR A 157 2.52 -5.91 2.05
C THR A 157 3.22 -6.68 0.94
N ARG A 158 2.49 -7.56 0.25
CA ARG A 158 3.00 -8.25 -0.94
C ARG A 158 3.59 -7.19 -1.87
N PRO A 159 4.85 -7.31 -2.32
CA PRO A 159 5.39 -6.41 -3.32
C PRO A 159 4.42 -6.36 -4.48
N ASP A 160 4.09 -5.14 -4.92
CA ASP A 160 3.16 -4.94 -6.03
C ASP A 160 3.57 -5.81 -7.23
N GLU A 161 2.63 -6.56 -7.80
CA GLU A 161 2.92 -7.48 -8.92
C GLU A 161 3.51 -6.74 -10.12
N ASP A 162 3.05 -5.51 -10.38
CA ASP A 162 3.52 -4.70 -11.49
C ASP A 162 4.99 -4.27 -11.26
N ILE A 163 5.34 -3.90 -10.02
CA ILE A 163 6.73 -3.59 -9.64
C ILE A 163 7.60 -4.84 -9.82
N THR A 164 7.14 -5.98 -9.30
CA THR A 164 7.89 -7.25 -9.34
C THR A 164 8.16 -7.68 -10.79
N ALA A 165 7.14 -7.61 -11.66
CA ALA A 165 7.28 -7.95 -13.07
C ALA A 165 8.27 -7.03 -13.80
N PHE A 166 8.23 -5.72 -13.52
CA PHE A 166 9.14 -4.75 -14.13
C PHE A 166 10.60 -4.95 -13.68
N LEU A 167 10.84 -5.15 -12.39
CA LEU A 167 12.18 -5.40 -11.86
C LEU A 167 12.76 -6.70 -12.43
N ALA A 168 11.95 -7.76 -12.54
CA ALA A 168 12.37 -9.01 -13.18
C ALA A 168 12.73 -8.82 -14.68
N ALA A 169 11.95 -8.03 -15.42
CA ALA A 169 12.19 -7.80 -16.84
C ALA A 169 13.41 -6.89 -17.12
N THR A 170 13.73 -5.97 -16.19
CA THR A 170 14.82 -5.00 -16.34
C THR A 170 16.12 -5.44 -15.66
N GLY A 171 16.03 -6.35 -14.68
CA GLY A 171 17.16 -6.73 -13.82
C GLY A 171 17.74 -5.55 -13.06
N ILE A 172 16.89 -4.64 -12.59
CA ILE A 172 17.28 -3.52 -11.72
C ILE A 172 17.32 -4.02 -10.27
N ASP A 173 18.47 -3.86 -9.63
CA ASP A 173 18.79 -4.27 -8.26
C ASP A 173 19.23 -3.12 -7.36
N ASP A 174 19.48 -1.93 -7.93
CA ASP A 174 19.82 -0.72 -7.20
C ASP A 174 18.67 -0.25 -6.29
N GLU A 175 18.93 -0.14 -4.99
CA GLU A 175 17.91 0.19 -3.97
C GLU A 175 17.24 1.55 -4.21
N THR A 176 18.00 2.55 -4.68
CA THR A 176 17.46 3.89 -4.95
C THR A 176 16.49 3.87 -6.13
N GLN A 177 16.84 3.13 -7.19
CA GLN A 177 15.97 2.93 -8.35
C GLN A 177 14.72 2.14 -7.98
N ILE A 178 14.85 1.06 -7.20
CA ILE A 178 13.72 0.26 -6.72
C ILE A 178 12.77 1.12 -5.88
N PHE A 179 13.31 1.92 -4.97
CA PHE A 179 12.52 2.82 -4.15
C PHE A 179 11.75 3.85 -5.00
N ALA A 180 12.43 4.48 -5.96
CA ALA A 180 11.80 5.44 -6.87
C ALA A 180 10.67 4.79 -7.71
N ILE A 181 10.91 3.61 -8.28
CA ILE A 181 9.90 2.84 -9.04
C ILE A 181 8.71 2.51 -8.14
N THR A 182 8.97 2.09 -6.90
CA THR A 182 7.93 1.74 -5.93
C THR A 182 7.05 2.94 -5.59
N TYR A 183 7.67 4.09 -5.36
CA TYR A 183 6.94 5.35 -5.18
C TYR A 183 6.07 5.68 -6.40
N LEU A 184 6.64 5.62 -7.61
CA LEU A 184 5.93 5.94 -8.84
C LEU A 184 4.68 5.07 -9.02
N VAL A 185 4.80 3.75 -8.91
CA VAL A 185 3.65 2.83 -9.07
C VAL A 185 2.62 3.04 -7.97
N THR A 186 3.05 3.11 -6.71
CA THR A 186 2.14 3.27 -5.57
C THR A 186 1.32 4.55 -5.69
N GLN A 187 1.98 5.68 -5.96
CA GLN A 187 1.29 6.97 -6.07
C GLN A 187 0.38 7.05 -7.29
N LEU A 188 0.76 6.45 -8.42
CA LEU A 188 -0.14 6.36 -9.58
C LEU A 188 -1.39 5.54 -9.25
N LYS A 189 -1.28 4.47 -8.44
CA LYS A 189 -2.42 3.66 -8.01
C LYS A 189 -3.31 4.39 -7.02
N GLU A 190 -2.73 5.01 -5.98
CA GLU A 190 -3.47 5.78 -4.97
C GLU A 190 -4.24 6.96 -5.57
N ASN A 191 -3.71 7.57 -6.64
CA ASN A 191 -4.36 8.67 -7.35
C ASN A 191 -5.26 8.22 -8.51
N GLY A 192 -5.50 6.90 -8.68
CA GLY A 192 -6.35 6.35 -9.74
C GLY A 192 -5.80 6.49 -11.17
N LEU A 193 -4.54 6.91 -11.33
CA LEU A 193 -3.90 7.16 -12.61
C LEU A 193 -3.35 5.86 -13.25
N TRP A 194 -2.99 4.85 -12.45
CA TRP A 194 -2.40 3.60 -12.95
C TRP A 194 -3.26 2.87 -13.97
N ASN A 195 -4.59 2.89 -13.79
CA ASN A 195 -5.53 2.22 -14.69
C ASN A 195 -5.70 2.97 -16.02
N LYS A 196 -5.37 4.27 -16.05
CA LYS A 196 -5.39 5.08 -17.27
C LYS A 196 -4.14 4.87 -18.13
N MET A 197 -3.09 4.25 -17.61
CA MET A 197 -1.85 4.02 -18.35
C MET A 197 -1.96 2.76 -19.20
N HIS A 198 -1.64 2.86 -20.49
CA HIS A 198 -1.43 1.69 -21.36
C HIS A 198 0.07 1.40 -21.51
N ALA A 199 0.89 2.44 -21.60
CA ALA A 199 2.34 2.34 -21.57
C ALA A 199 2.94 3.44 -20.69
N LEU A 200 3.95 3.08 -19.89
CA LEU A 200 4.68 3.97 -19.00
C LEU A 200 6.16 3.60 -19.04
N TYR A 201 7.01 4.56 -19.44
CA TYR A 201 8.45 4.36 -19.58
C TYR A 201 9.17 5.33 -18.63
N PRO A 202 9.66 4.84 -17.48
CA PRO A 202 10.32 5.68 -16.47
C PRO A 202 11.81 5.95 -16.75
N PHE A 203 12.33 5.42 -17.88
CA PHE A 203 13.73 5.51 -18.34
C PHE A 203 14.77 5.46 -17.21
N VAL A 204 14.74 4.37 -16.45
CA VAL A 204 15.63 4.08 -15.32
C VAL A 204 16.54 2.89 -15.61
N GLY A 205 17.71 2.87 -14.98
CA GLY A 205 18.70 1.79 -15.12
C GLY A 205 19.70 1.97 -16.26
N GLY A 206 19.56 3.01 -17.09
CA GLY A 206 20.62 3.59 -17.91
C GLY A 206 21.03 2.84 -19.18
N THR A 207 20.37 1.73 -19.51
CA THR A 207 20.70 0.92 -20.70
C THR A 207 19.54 0.87 -21.68
N ALA A 208 19.84 0.62 -22.96
CA ALA A 208 18.83 0.49 -24.01
C ALA A 208 17.78 -0.59 -23.69
N ASN A 209 18.22 -1.73 -23.13
CA ASN A 209 17.32 -2.80 -22.72
C ASN A 209 16.36 -2.31 -21.61
N ARG A 210 16.88 -1.76 -20.50
CA ARG A 210 16.05 -1.31 -19.37
C ARG A 210 15.12 -0.17 -19.76
N HIS A 211 15.59 0.77 -20.58
CA HIS A 211 14.78 1.88 -21.08
C HIS A 211 13.70 1.45 -22.07
N SER A 212 13.77 0.25 -22.65
CA SER A 212 12.75 -0.26 -23.58
C SER A 212 11.51 -0.84 -22.90
N ILE A 213 11.60 -1.19 -21.61
CA ILE A 213 10.55 -1.94 -20.93
C ILE A 213 9.41 -1.02 -20.50
N ASN A 214 8.18 -1.41 -20.82
CA ASN A 214 6.97 -0.77 -20.33
C ASN A 214 6.70 -1.19 -18.88
N LEU A 215 6.71 -0.24 -17.95
CA LEU A 215 6.42 -0.47 -16.53
C LEU A 215 5.00 -0.98 -16.29
N LYS A 216 4.03 -0.59 -17.12
CA LYS A 216 2.63 -1.03 -16.99
C LYS A 216 2.46 -2.52 -17.31
N ASN A 217 3.17 -3.00 -18.32
CA ASN A 217 3.16 -4.40 -18.72
C ASN A 217 4.45 -4.71 -19.51
N PRO A 218 5.45 -5.37 -18.92
CA PRO A 218 6.74 -5.63 -19.57
C PRO A 218 6.67 -6.45 -20.86
N ALA A 219 5.59 -7.20 -21.08
CA ALA A 219 5.38 -8.02 -22.27
C ALA A 219 4.75 -7.24 -23.44
N GLN A 220 4.26 -6.01 -23.22
CA GLN A 220 3.58 -5.20 -24.22
C GLN A 220 4.27 -3.86 -24.44
N TYR A 221 4.24 -3.38 -25.69
CA TYR A 221 4.77 -2.08 -26.07
C TYR A 221 6.25 -1.89 -25.67
N LYS A 222 7.05 -2.95 -25.82
CA LYS A 222 8.50 -2.83 -25.63
C LYS A 222 9.08 -1.96 -26.74
N ILE A 223 9.83 -0.93 -26.37
CA ILE A 223 10.39 0.01 -27.35
C ILE A 223 11.48 -0.67 -28.18
N THR A 224 11.38 -0.55 -29.50
CA THR A 224 12.46 -0.88 -30.42
C THR A 224 13.22 0.39 -30.75
N TRP A 225 14.45 0.49 -30.25
CA TRP A 225 15.32 1.63 -30.51
C TRP A 225 15.92 1.58 -31.91
N SER A 226 16.12 2.75 -32.51
CA SER A 226 16.91 2.87 -33.72
C SER A 226 18.34 2.31 -33.49
N PRO A 227 18.99 1.74 -34.53
CA PRO A 227 20.34 1.18 -34.37
C PRO A 227 21.39 2.20 -33.89
N THR A 228 21.18 3.48 -34.20
CA THR A 228 22.04 4.60 -33.82
C THR A 228 21.21 5.82 -33.43
N GLY A 229 21.85 6.82 -32.80
CA GLY A 229 21.26 8.14 -32.55
C GLY A 229 20.49 8.30 -31.24
N VAL A 230 20.39 7.26 -30.41
CA VAL A 230 19.83 7.36 -29.05
C VAL A 230 20.91 7.06 -28.01
N THR A 231 21.17 8.01 -27.13
CA THR A 231 22.04 7.84 -25.97
C THR A 231 21.22 7.43 -24.75
N HIS A 232 21.60 6.33 -24.09
CA HIS A 232 21.01 5.87 -22.84
C HIS A 232 21.98 6.11 -21.68
N ASN A 233 21.50 6.73 -20.60
CA ASN A 233 22.27 6.91 -19.38
C ASN A 233 21.33 7.09 -18.17
N ALA A 234 21.89 7.33 -16.98
CA ALA A 234 21.11 7.54 -15.76
C ALA A 234 20.07 8.67 -15.88
N ASN A 235 20.27 9.62 -16.79
CA ASN A 235 19.38 10.76 -16.99
C ASN A 235 18.19 10.48 -17.93
N GLY A 236 18.11 9.30 -18.54
CA GLY A 236 17.04 8.91 -19.46
C GLY A 236 17.54 8.59 -20.86
N ILE A 237 16.74 8.90 -21.88
CA ILE A 237 17.11 8.78 -23.29
C ILE A 237 17.42 10.15 -23.88
N THR A 238 18.42 10.25 -24.76
CA THR A 238 18.71 11.49 -25.50
C THR A 238 18.81 11.19 -26.99
N GLY A 239 17.97 11.83 -27.80
CA GLY A 239 18.10 11.78 -29.26
C GLY A 239 19.24 12.66 -29.77
N ASP A 240 19.68 12.42 -31.00
CA ASP A 240 20.68 13.23 -31.71
C ASP A 240 20.05 14.29 -32.64
N GLY A 241 18.72 14.28 -32.78
CA GLY A 241 17.99 15.13 -33.71
C GLY A 241 18.16 14.76 -35.19
N ILE A 242 18.76 13.61 -35.52
CA ILE A 242 19.12 13.20 -36.89
C ILE A 242 18.60 11.79 -37.22
N ALA A 243 18.95 10.78 -36.41
CA ALA A 243 18.63 9.37 -36.67
C ALA A 243 17.99 8.65 -35.47
N GLY A 244 18.11 9.21 -34.26
CA GLY A 244 17.62 8.60 -33.03
C GLY A 244 16.09 8.59 -32.91
N TYR A 245 15.49 7.41 -32.69
CA TYR A 245 14.09 7.26 -32.34
C TYR A 245 13.81 5.96 -31.55
N GLY A 246 12.64 5.88 -30.93
CA GLY A 246 12.14 4.65 -30.30
C GLY A 246 10.74 4.31 -30.79
N ASP A 247 10.58 3.18 -31.47
CA ASP A 247 9.26 2.65 -31.84
C ASP A 247 8.62 1.95 -30.64
N THR A 248 7.53 2.50 -30.10
CA THR A 248 6.83 1.92 -28.93
C THR A 248 6.02 0.68 -29.27
N GLY A 249 5.75 0.41 -30.55
CA GLY A 249 4.75 -0.54 -31.02
C GLY A 249 3.31 -0.17 -30.65
N TYR A 250 3.06 0.98 -30.04
CA TYR A 250 1.73 1.39 -29.59
C TYR A 250 0.94 2.03 -30.73
N ILE A 251 -0.11 1.36 -31.18
CA ILE A 251 -1.09 1.88 -32.14
C ILE A 251 -2.38 2.21 -31.40
N ILE A 252 -2.92 3.40 -31.61
CA ILE A 252 -4.13 3.85 -30.90
C ILE A 252 -5.35 3.11 -31.46
N ALA A 253 -6.03 2.36 -30.60
CA ALA A 253 -7.30 1.72 -30.94
C ALA A 253 -8.38 2.76 -31.25
N ALA A 254 -9.24 2.47 -32.24
CA ALA A 254 -10.34 3.36 -32.63
C ALA A 254 -11.29 3.72 -31.48
N ALA A 255 -11.48 2.80 -30.52
CA ALA A 255 -12.28 3.03 -29.30
C ALA A 255 -11.69 4.16 -28.41
N ASN A 256 -10.38 4.39 -28.48
CA ASN A 256 -9.68 5.40 -27.67
C ASN A 256 -9.51 6.72 -28.43
N LYS A 257 -10.17 6.89 -29.59
CA LYS A 257 -10.07 8.12 -30.41
C LYS A 257 -10.35 9.38 -29.60
N ASP A 258 -11.29 9.32 -28.68
CA ASP A 258 -11.80 10.47 -27.92
C ASP A 258 -11.43 10.46 -26.44
N ASN A 259 -10.63 9.47 -26.02
CA ASN A 259 -10.14 9.31 -24.65
C ASN A 259 -8.66 8.89 -24.69
N PHE A 260 -7.76 9.87 -24.77
CA PHE A 260 -6.32 9.59 -24.96
C PHE A 260 -5.42 10.65 -24.30
N HIS A 261 -4.25 10.24 -23.84
CA HIS A 261 -3.14 11.12 -23.51
C HIS A 261 -1.80 10.57 -24.00
N MET A 262 -0.86 11.49 -24.17
CA MET A 262 0.57 11.21 -24.26
C MET A 262 1.34 12.27 -23.47
N SER A 263 2.43 11.87 -22.83
CA SER A 263 3.27 12.77 -22.04
C SER A 263 4.75 12.58 -22.31
N ALA A 264 5.54 13.62 -22.03
CA ALA A 264 6.99 13.54 -22.01
C ALA A 264 7.55 14.50 -20.95
N TYR A 265 8.42 14.00 -20.07
CA TYR A 265 9.21 14.79 -19.13
C TYR A 265 10.60 15.05 -19.71
N ILE A 266 10.83 16.28 -20.16
CA ILE A 266 12.00 16.69 -20.93
C ILE A 266 12.96 17.49 -20.05
N ARG A 267 14.23 17.08 -20.04
CA ARG A 267 15.21 17.60 -19.10
C ARG A 267 16.13 18.70 -19.64
N ASN A 268 16.20 18.86 -20.95
CA ASN A 268 17.05 19.85 -21.60
C ASN A 268 16.24 20.88 -22.40
N ASP A 269 16.85 22.04 -22.56
CA ASP A 269 16.47 22.97 -23.60
C ASP A 269 17.18 22.60 -24.91
N VAL A 270 16.43 22.66 -26.02
CA VAL A 270 16.94 22.46 -27.38
C VAL A 270 16.66 23.70 -28.22
N SER A 271 17.27 23.79 -29.41
CA SER A 271 16.98 24.88 -30.34
C SER A 271 15.58 24.76 -30.96
N ALA A 272 14.92 25.89 -31.16
CA ALA A 272 13.59 25.93 -31.79
C ALA A 272 13.64 25.35 -33.20
N GLY A 273 12.72 24.43 -33.48
CA GLY A 273 12.58 23.70 -34.74
C GLY A 273 11.48 22.67 -34.56
N ALA A 274 10.97 22.04 -35.61
CA ALA A 274 9.91 21.03 -35.44
C ALA A 274 10.43 19.78 -34.72
N LYS A 275 10.42 19.78 -33.38
CA LYS A 275 11.02 18.76 -32.50
C LYS A 275 9.91 17.97 -31.82
N CYS A 276 9.75 16.71 -32.20
CA CYS A 276 8.68 15.85 -31.70
C CYS A 276 9.20 14.96 -30.56
N ALA A 277 8.52 14.97 -29.41
CA ALA A 277 8.83 14.06 -28.30
C ALA A 277 8.15 12.69 -28.49
N ILE A 278 6.90 12.71 -28.96
CA ILE A 278 6.14 11.50 -29.29
C ILE A 278 5.13 11.82 -30.39
N GLY A 279 5.04 10.98 -31.42
CA GLY A 279 4.01 11.17 -32.44
C GLY A 279 3.96 10.15 -33.58
N GLY A 280 2.86 10.21 -34.30
CA GLY A 280 2.57 9.41 -35.49
C GLY A 280 1.50 10.08 -36.36
N THR A 281 1.51 9.78 -37.65
CA THR A 281 0.51 10.29 -38.60
C THR A 281 0.29 9.29 -39.73
N SER A 282 -0.97 9.16 -40.13
CA SER A 282 -1.40 8.38 -41.29
C SER A 282 -2.65 9.03 -41.90
N ASP A 283 -2.79 8.99 -43.23
CA ASP A 283 -4.00 9.40 -43.95
C ASP A 283 -4.59 10.75 -43.51
N SER A 284 -3.71 11.76 -43.32
CA SER A 284 -4.05 13.12 -42.83
C SER A 284 -4.48 13.24 -41.36
N ASN A 285 -4.36 12.18 -40.57
CA ASN A 285 -4.62 12.21 -39.12
C ASN A 285 -3.31 12.29 -38.36
N VAL A 286 -3.20 13.27 -37.49
CA VAL A 286 -1.98 13.51 -36.74
C VAL A 286 -2.23 13.31 -35.25
N ILE A 287 -1.32 12.57 -34.62
CA ILE A 287 -1.11 12.64 -33.18
C ILE A 287 0.34 12.97 -32.90
N GLN A 288 0.58 14.06 -32.16
CA GLN A 288 1.93 14.52 -31.90
C GLN A 288 1.99 15.43 -30.68
N LEU A 289 3.12 15.33 -29.99
CA LEU A 289 3.56 16.24 -28.95
C LEU A 289 4.88 16.87 -29.43
N LEU A 290 4.83 18.14 -29.83
CA LEU A 290 5.99 18.93 -30.25
C LEU A 290 6.27 20.00 -29.17
N PRO A 291 7.08 19.68 -28.15
CA PRO A 291 7.46 20.60 -27.08
C PRO A 291 7.99 21.94 -27.58
N PHE A 292 8.71 21.93 -28.70
CA PHE A 292 9.35 23.10 -29.26
C PHE A 292 9.24 23.06 -30.78
N GLN A 293 8.84 24.18 -31.37
CA GLN A 293 8.65 24.41 -32.81
C GLN A 293 9.29 25.75 -33.21
N THR A 294 9.55 25.94 -34.50
CA THR A 294 9.93 27.24 -35.08
C THR A 294 9.01 28.35 -34.57
N GLY A 295 9.60 29.48 -34.15
CA GLY A 295 8.85 30.60 -33.57
C GLY A 295 8.61 30.48 -32.06
N ASN A 296 9.31 29.58 -31.36
CA ASN A 296 9.18 29.37 -29.91
C ASN A 296 7.74 29.00 -29.54
N LEU A 297 7.22 27.98 -30.22
CA LEU A 297 5.87 27.46 -30.01
C LEU A 297 5.92 26.05 -29.46
N PHE A 298 5.01 25.75 -28.53
CA PHE A 298 4.56 24.40 -28.25
C PHE A 298 3.45 24.05 -29.24
N GLN A 299 3.43 22.81 -29.73
CA GLN A 299 2.40 22.31 -30.64
C GLN A 299 1.92 20.92 -30.21
N SER A 300 0.60 20.70 -30.21
CA SER A 300 0.04 19.35 -30.07
C SER A 300 -1.18 19.13 -30.95
N SER A 301 -1.39 17.88 -31.32
CA SER A 301 -2.55 17.41 -32.08
C SER A 301 -2.85 16.00 -31.61
N ILE A 302 -4.12 15.66 -31.42
CA ILE A 302 -4.55 14.30 -31.08
C ILE A 302 -5.71 13.95 -31.98
N ASN A 303 -5.50 13.02 -32.91
CA ASN A 303 -6.50 12.51 -33.84
C ASN A 303 -7.17 13.63 -34.66
N GLN A 304 -6.40 14.63 -35.08
CA GLN A 304 -6.88 15.75 -35.89
C GLN A 304 -5.77 16.29 -36.79
N ASN A 305 -6.14 16.92 -37.92
CA ASN A 305 -5.18 17.49 -38.89
C ASN A 305 -4.80 18.95 -38.56
N THR A 306 -5.61 19.66 -37.78
CA THR A 306 -5.32 21.04 -37.35
C THR A 306 -4.59 21.02 -36.02
N ALA A 307 -3.38 21.55 -35.99
CA ALA A 307 -2.61 21.61 -34.76
C ALA A 307 -2.97 22.83 -33.90
N SER A 308 -2.97 22.65 -32.59
CA SER A 308 -3.08 23.72 -31.62
C SER A 308 -1.69 24.15 -31.18
N THR A 309 -1.46 25.46 -31.02
CA THR A 309 -0.17 26.01 -30.60
C THR A 309 -0.31 26.98 -29.43
N ALA A 310 0.77 27.13 -28.67
CA ALA A 310 0.92 28.17 -27.65
C ALA A 310 2.37 28.65 -27.62
N SER A 311 2.62 29.89 -27.19
CA SER A 311 3.98 30.38 -26.96
C SER A 311 4.69 29.51 -25.92
N ASN A 312 5.92 29.12 -26.22
CA ASN A 312 6.78 28.36 -25.33
C ASN A 312 8.21 28.83 -25.49
N VAL A 313 8.85 29.29 -24.42
CA VAL A 313 10.21 29.88 -24.47
C VAL A 313 11.32 28.89 -24.08
N SER A 314 10.94 27.70 -23.63
CA SER A 314 11.86 26.66 -23.16
C SER A 314 11.26 25.30 -23.49
N SER A 315 12.06 24.36 -24.01
CA SER A 315 11.61 23.00 -24.25
C SER A 315 11.68 22.11 -23.02
N LYS A 316 12.37 22.53 -21.96
CA LYS A 316 12.44 21.82 -20.68
C LYS A 316 11.08 21.83 -19.96
N GLY A 317 10.73 20.71 -19.32
CA GLY A 317 9.52 20.55 -18.51
C GLY A 317 8.71 19.30 -18.82
N ASN A 318 7.60 19.13 -18.11
CA ASN A 318 6.63 18.07 -18.39
C ASN A 318 5.57 18.56 -19.37
N TYR A 319 5.35 17.81 -20.44
CA TYR A 319 4.32 18.11 -21.43
C TYR A 319 3.30 16.98 -21.45
N ILE A 320 2.02 17.34 -21.49
CA ILE A 320 0.92 16.40 -21.63
C ILE A 320 0.00 16.94 -22.73
N GLY A 321 -0.26 16.12 -23.74
CA GLY A 321 -1.39 16.33 -24.64
C GLY A 321 -2.50 15.36 -24.25
N SER A 322 -3.73 15.84 -24.08
CA SER A 322 -4.88 14.99 -23.76
C SER A 322 -6.13 15.34 -24.57
N ARG A 323 -6.87 14.31 -24.96
CA ARG A 323 -8.18 14.41 -25.58
C ARG A 323 -9.21 13.77 -24.66
N LEU A 324 -10.11 14.59 -24.13
CA LEU A 324 -11.15 14.20 -23.17
C LEU A 324 -12.52 13.96 -23.82
N ALA A 325 -12.70 14.47 -25.04
CA ALA A 325 -13.91 14.31 -25.83
C ALA A 325 -13.62 14.54 -27.33
N PRO A 326 -14.56 14.22 -28.24
CA PRO A 326 -14.39 14.44 -29.67
C PRO A 326 -14.03 15.90 -29.99
N ASN A 327 -14.63 16.86 -29.30
CA ASN A 327 -14.40 18.30 -29.46
C ASN A 327 -13.71 18.91 -28.23
N ARG A 328 -12.83 18.16 -27.56
CA ARG A 328 -12.11 18.66 -26.39
C ARG A 328 -10.70 18.07 -26.32
N SER A 329 -9.73 18.83 -26.83
CA SER A 329 -8.30 18.55 -26.68
C SER A 329 -7.63 19.64 -25.86
N ILE A 330 -6.77 19.25 -24.91
CA ILE A 330 -6.09 20.12 -23.98
C ILE A 330 -4.60 19.77 -24.01
N ALA A 331 -3.75 20.77 -23.79
CA ALA A 331 -2.35 20.52 -23.52
C ALA A 331 -1.84 21.31 -22.33
N TYR A 332 -0.93 20.69 -21.60
CA TYR A 332 -0.31 21.22 -20.40
C TYR A 332 1.21 21.27 -20.58
N LYS A 333 1.81 22.29 -19.95
CA LYS A 333 3.23 22.29 -19.61
C LYS A 333 3.35 22.54 -18.12
N ASN A 334 3.96 21.59 -17.40
CA ASN A 334 3.97 21.55 -15.95
C ASN A 334 2.51 21.72 -15.43
N VAL A 335 2.29 22.61 -14.46
CA VAL A 335 0.95 22.89 -13.91
C VAL A 335 0.09 23.80 -14.79
N THR A 336 0.62 24.33 -15.90
CA THR A 336 -0.06 25.34 -16.71
C THR A 336 -0.76 24.68 -17.90
N LYS A 337 -2.08 24.91 -18.00
CA LYS A 337 -2.83 24.62 -19.23
C LYS A 337 -2.44 25.64 -20.30
N LEU A 338 -1.82 25.16 -21.38
CA LEU A 338 -1.35 26.01 -22.48
C LEU A 338 -2.49 26.39 -23.43
N PHE A 339 -3.39 25.46 -23.72
CA PHE A 339 -4.59 25.69 -24.51
C PHE A 339 -5.64 24.61 -24.27
N GLU A 340 -6.87 24.92 -24.66
CA GLU A 340 -8.00 24.01 -24.81
C GLU A 340 -8.70 24.34 -26.13
N ASN A 341 -8.86 23.34 -27.00
CA ASN A 341 -9.39 23.50 -28.36
C ASN A 341 -10.60 22.58 -28.57
N THR A 342 -11.56 23.08 -29.34
CA THR A 342 -12.81 22.42 -29.73
C THR A 342 -12.76 21.72 -31.09
N THR A 343 -11.61 21.67 -31.76
CA THR A 343 -11.44 20.90 -33.02
C THR A 343 -11.85 19.44 -32.81
N VAL A 344 -12.75 18.98 -33.67
CA VAL A 344 -13.30 17.63 -33.62
C VAL A 344 -12.25 16.63 -34.07
N SER A 345 -12.10 15.53 -33.34
CA SER A 345 -11.29 14.39 -33.74
C SER A 345 -11.87 13.70 -34.98
N THR A 346 -11.01 13.31 -35.91
CA THR A 346 -11.39 12.68 -37.18
C THR A 346 -11.28 11.16 -37.07
N SER A 347 -10.06 10.64 -36.96
CA SER A 347 -9.76 9.22 -36.74
C SER A 347 -8.40 9.04 -36.07
N THR A 348 -8.14 7.83 -35.57
CA THR A 348 -6.82 7.49 -35.04
C THR A 348 -5.83 7.22 -36.18
N PRO A 349 -4.56 7.62 -36.03
CA PRO A 349 -3.51 7.16 -36.93
C PRO A 349 -3.31 5.65 -36.82
N SER A 350 -3.15 4.97 -37.95
CA SER A 350 -2.95 3.52 -38.08
C SER A 350 -1.47 3.10 -37.96
N VAL A 351 -0.67 3.94 -37.30
CA VAL A 351 0.79 3.78 -37.16
C VAL A 351 1.19 3.79 -35.70
N SER A 352 2.31 3.12 -35.39
CA SER A 352 2.88 3.16 -34.04
C SER A 352 3.34 4.57 -33.68
N LEU A 353 3.21 4.94 -32.41
CA LEU A 353 3.75 6.17 -31.86
C LEU A 353 5.25 6.03 -31.63
N PHE A 354 6.05 6.89 -32.26
CA PHE A 354 7.49 6.90 -32.05
C PHE A 354 7.86 7.96 -31.03
N LEU A 355 8.87 7.66 -30.21
CA LEU A 355 9.56 8.61 -29.35
C LEU A 355 10.67 9.31 -30.12
N LEU A 356 10.97 10.54 -29.68
CA LEU A 356 11.99 11.44 -30.23
C LEU A 356 11.76 11.87 -31.69
N CYS A 357 10.67 11.44 -32.35
CA CYS A 357 10.31 11.88 -33.68
C CYS A 357 8.80 11.72 -33.93
N ARG A 358 8.36 12.04 -35.15
CA ARG A 358 7.03 11.72 -35.67
C ARG A 358 7.12 10.65 -36.75
N HIS A 359 6.33 9.59 -36.61
CA HIS A 359 6.24 8.51 -37.58
C HIS A 359 5.27 8.84 -38.74
N LEU A 360 5.73 8.74 -40.00
CA LEU A 360 4.98 8.96 -41.25
C LEU A 360 4.62 7.63 -41.97
N SER A 361 4.25 6.57 -41.23
CA SER A 361 4.03 5.18 -41.71
C SER A 361 5.23 4.41 -42.26
N THR A 362 6.09 5.04 -43.07
CA THR A 362 7.27 4.39 -43.69
C THR A 362 8.58 5.15 -43.44
N SER A 363 8.51 6.32 -42.80
CA SER A 363 9.66 7.18 -42.52
C SER A 363 9.45 7.98 -41.24
N GLN A 364 10.49 8.66 -40.80
CA GLN A 364 10.48 9.54 -39.63
C GLN A 364 10.62 10.99 -40.06
N THR A 365 10.01 11.90 -39.32
CA THR A 365 10.22 13.34 -39.43
C THR A 365 10.27 13.97 -38.05
N TYR A 366 10.66 15.24 -37.96
CA TYR A 366 10.68 16.00 -36.69
C TYR A 366 11.51 15.33 -35.59
N LEU A 367 12.65 14.76 -35.98
CA LEU A 367 13.59 14.16 -35.03
C LEU A 367 14.08 15.21 -34.03
N SER A 368 14.22 14.77 -32.79
CA SER A 368 14.55 15.64 -31.67
C SER A 368 15.79 15.19 -30.93
N ASP A 369 16.41 16.18 -30.31
CA ASP A 369 17.57 16.10 -29.43
C ASP A 369 17.15 16.24 -27.96
N PHE A 370 15.90 15.85 -27.64
CA PHE A 370 15.39 15.88 -26.28
C PHE A 370 16.07 14.81 -25.43
N ASN A 371 16.41 15.18 -24.20
CA ASN A 371 16.62 14.26 -23.10
C ASN A 371 15.28 14.01 -22.40
N ILE A 372 14.72 12.81 -22.56
CA ILE A 372 13.44 12.41 -21.96
C ILE A 372 13.71 11.45 -20.82
N ALA A 373 13.19 11.76 -19.63
CA ALA A 373 13.35 10.93 -18.42
C ALA A 373 12.10 10.13 -18.05
N LEU A 374 10.91 10.55 -18.51
CA LEU A 374 9.69 9.77 -18.35
C LEU A 374 8.71 10.06 -19.49
N THR A 375 8.01 9.02 -19.96
CA THR A 375 6.93 9.12 -20.95
C THR A 375 5.76 8.23 -20.54
N SER A 376 4.53 8.70 -20.75
CA SER A 376 3.32 7.88 -20.61
C SER A 376 2.39 8.00 -21.83
N ILE A 377 1.63 6.94 -22.07
CA ILE A 377 0.60 6.83 -23.10
C ILE A 377 -0.60 6.13 -22.48
N GLY A 378 -1.81 6.64 -22.72
CA GLY A 378 -3.00 6.03 -22.12
C GLY A 378 -4.30 6.79 -22.36
N GLU A 379 -5.26 6.62 -21.46
CA GLU A 379 -6.53 7.35 -21.43
C GLU A 379 -6.36 8.82 -21.04
N ALA A 380 -7.35 9.66 -21.31
CA ALA A 380 -7.26 11.09 -21.08
C ALA A 380 -6.99 11.47 -19.62
N LEU A 381 -6.18 12.51 -19.43
CA LEU A 381 -5.90 13.14 -18.15
C LEU A 381 -6.58 14.52 -18.12
N ASN A 382 -7.43 14.74 -17.12
CA ASN A 382 -8.04 16.04 -16.85
C ASN A 382 -7.08 17.00 -16.13
N ASP A 383 -7.54 18.23 -15.83
CA ASP A 383 -6.70 19.26 -15.22
C ASP A 383 -6.09 18.79 -13.87
N VAL A 384 -6.89 18.14 -13.02
CA VAL A 384 -6.44 17.64 -11.69
C VAL A 384 -5.49 16.46 -11.86
N GLU A 385 -5.83 15.52 -12.73
CA GLU A 385 -5.01 14.33 -12.99
C GLU A 385 -3.65 14.69 -13.59
N SER A 386 -3.59 15.72 -14.44
CA SER A 386 -2.34 16.21 -15.04
C SER A 386 -1.43 16.85 -13.98
N ILE A 387 -2.00 17.58 -13.02
CA ILE A 387 -1.27 18.15 -11.88
C ILE A 387 -0.72 17.02 -10.99
N ASN A 388 -1.54 16.03 -10.66
CA ASN A 388 -1.12 14.89 -9.85
C ASN A 388 -0.04 14.07 -10.56
N PHE A 389 -0.20 13.80 -11.86
CA PHE A 389 0.79 13.09 -12.66
C PHE A 389 2.14 13.83 -12.68
N LEU A 390 2.13 15.15 -12.81
CA LEU A 390 3.35 15.96 -12.71
C LEU A 390 4.00 15.84 -11.33
N ALA A 391 3.23 15.99 -10.24
CA ALA A 391 3.76 15.95 -8.89
C ALA A 391 4.45 14.59 -8.60
N ILE A 392 3.80 13.49 -9.00
CA ILE A 392 4.35 12.14 -8.89
C ILE A 392 5.61 12.01 -9.73
N THR A 393 5.59 12.50 -10.99
CA THR A 393 6.76 12.46 -11.87
C THR A 393 7.92 13.24 -11.28
N GLN A 394 7.70 14.45 -10.77
CA GLN A 394 8.77 15.27 -10.17
C GLN A 394 9.38 14.62 -8.94
N GLN A 395 8.57 14.01 -8.07
CA GLN A 395 9.07 13.33 -6.88
C GLN A 395 9.81 12.03 -7.23
N TYR A 396 9.34 11.29 -8.24
CA TYR A 396 10.06 10.16 -8.82
C TYR A 396 11.44 10.58 -9.35
N GLU A 397 11.50 11.65 -10.14
CA GLU A 397 12.75 12.21 -10.65
C GLU A 397 13.64 12.76 -9.53
N THR A 398 13.06 13.27 -8.44
CA THR A 398 13.79 13.74 -7.25
C THR A 398 14.55 12.60 -6.59
N TYR A 399 13.92 11.44 -6.39
CA TYR A 399 14.60 10.26 -5.82
C TYR A 399 15.77 9.76 -6.68
N LEU A 400 15.73 10.02 -7.98
CA LEU A 400 16.81 9.67 -8.91
C LEU A 400 17.85 10.79 -9.09
N ASN A 401 17.71 11.92 -8.39
CA ASN A 401 18.53 13.13 -8.56
C ASN A 401 18.44 13.72 -9.99
N ARG A 402 17.24 13.71 -10.57
CA ARG A 402 16.95 14.09 -11.96
C ARG A 402 15.97 15.26 -12.11
N GLN A 403 15.48 15.82 -11.00
CA GLN A 403 14.53 16.92 -10.98
C GLN A 403 15.00 18.16 -11.76
N LEU A 404 14.05 18.97 -12.23
CA LEU A 404 14.27 20.12 -13.10
C LEU A 404 14.33 21.46 -12.41
#